data_AF-A0A957IP30-F1
#
_entry.id   AF-A0A957IP30-F1
#
_cell.length_a   1.000
_cell.length_b   1.000
_cell.length_c   1.000
_cell.angle_alpha   90.00
_cell.angle_beta   90.00
_cell.angle_gamma   90.00
#
_symmetry.space_group_name_H-M   'P 1'
#
loop_
_entity.id
_entity.type
_entity.pdbx_description
1 polymer ?
#
loop_
_entity_poly.entity_id
_entity_poly.type
_entity_poly.pdbx_seq_one_letter_code
_entity_poly.pdbx_strand_id
1 'polypeptide(L)'
;GVVTYTNPFFTLGVAAPVVILEDQAGFVDRDENYIMPVASQALGQITSDFYTSPFTYSLALPLEPQGAWRDVDNDEDSETGVQVFAIAYWTNTFGDPFLEERDLGGGGWSTAYASTVTSDDPEKEREISGGWLLVYALDDQQGFPSDFGEDGLLFSDDDPLITLPTGYTLVNLDTSPFTFDRSRHPHIDLLEPDSAALVDYSDLDYSDAFNALVDQLSNEYAFTEYKNIDWEALRAEFGPLFVTADATNDEDLYLRALRDFSWSIPDGHVAGPFLQDEFSYNAVGGIGMAVRELD
;
A
#
# COMPACT_ATOMS: atom_id res chain seq x y z
N GLY A 1 14.05 -9.99 2.17
CA GLY A 1 14.73 -8.68 2.23
C GLY A 1 14.21 -7.95 3.44
N VAL A 2 13.86 -6.69 3.26
CA VAL A 2 13.39 -5.81 4.32
C VAL A 2 11.98 -5.32 4.01
N VAL A 3 11.20 -5.05 5.04
CA VAL A 3 9.93 -4.33 4.94
C VAL A 3 10.03 -3.12 5.85
N THR A 4 9.99 -1.95 5.23
CA THR A 4 9.91 -0.67 5.94
C THR A 4 8.45 -0.24 5.94
N TYR A 5 7.95 0.16 7.09
CA TYR A 5 6.64 0.77 7.21
C TYR A 5 6.72 2.02 8.07
N THR A 6 5.96 3.03 7.70
CA THR A 6 5.76 4.29 8.43
C THR A 6 4.31 4.41 8.89
N ASN A 7 3.38 3.75 8.18
CA ASN A 7 1.98 3.78 8.50
C ASN A 7 1.70 3.07 9.84
N PRO A 8 1.13 3.76 10.85
CA PRO A 8 0.85 3.16 12.15
C PRO A 8 -0.22 2.06 12.09
N PHE A 9 -1.05 2.04 11.04
CA PHE A 9 -2.05 0.99 10.83
C PHE A 9 -1.44 -0.33 10.35
N PHE A 10 -0.20 -0.34 9.87
CA PHE A 10 0.45 -1.55 9.34
C PHE A 10 0.46 -2.72 10.35
N THR A 11 0.70 -2.42 11.63
CA THR A 11 0.74 -3.43 12.70
C THR A 11 -0.55 -3.54 13.50
N LEU A 12 -1.53 -2.67 13.24
CA LEU A 12 -2.73 -2.55 14.05
C LEU A 12 -3.69 -3.71 13.76
N GLY A 13 -4.02 -4.49 14.80
CA GLY A 13 -5.00 -5.58 14.68
C GLY A 13 -4.53 -6.78 13.85
N VAL A 14 -3.24 -6.85 13.52
CA VAL A 14 -2.65 -7.96 12.76
C VAL A 14 -2.74 -9.25 13.55
N ALA A 15 -3.39 -10.27 12.97
CA ALA A 15 -3.55 -11.58 13.57
C ALA A 15 -2.29 -12.43 13.44
N ALA A 16 -1.88 -12.73 12.21
CA ALA A 16 -0.62 -13.42 11.91
C ALA A 16 0.03 -12.80 10.66
N PRO A 17 1.15 -12.05 10.81
CA PRO A 17 1.82 -11.45 9.67
C PRO A 17 2.57 -12.52 8.87
N VAL A 18 2.42 -12.49 7.55
CA VAL A 18 3.12 -13.40 6.64
C VAL A 18 3.66 -12.63 5.44
N VAL A 19 4.78 -13.09 4.90
CA VAL A 19 5.26 -12.69 3.57
C VAL A 19 5.06 -13.89 2.66
N ILE A 20 4.52 -13.71 1.48
CA ILE A 20 4.21 -14.80 0.57
C ILE A 20 4.82 -14.59 -0.81
N LEU A 21 4.94 -15.69 -1.55
CA LEU A 21 4.99 -15.65 -3.00
C LEU A 21 3.55 -15.53 -3.53
N GLU A 22 3.19 -14.35 -4.01
CA GLU A 22 1.85 -14.00 -4.51
C GLU A 22 1.79 -14.24 -6.02
N ASP A 23 0.89 -15.13 -6.46
CA ASP A 23 0.64 -15.45 -7.86
C ASP A 23 -0.04 -14.26 -8.57
N GLN A 24 0.64 -13.71 -9.59
CA GLN A 24 0.21 -12.52 -10.34
C GLN A 24 -0.65 -12.85 -11.56
N ALA A 25 -1.18 -14.07 -11.70
CA ALA A 25 -2.06 -14.37 -12.81
C ALA A 25 -3.31 -13.45 -12.85
N GLY A 26 -3.79 -12.99 -11.70
CA GLY A 26 -4.84 -11.97 -11.61
C GLY A 26 -4.43 -10.65 -12.26
N PHE A 27 -3.22 -10.17 -11.99
CA PHE A 27 -2.66 -8.97 -12.64
C PHE A 27 -2.52 -9.17 -14.15
N VAL A 28 -1.90 -10.28 -14.58
CA VAL A 28 -1.69 -10.61 -16.01
C VAL A 28 -3.02 -10.59 -16.77
N ASP A 29 -4.06 -11.21 -16.21
CA ASP A 29 -5.39 -11.32 -16.84
C ASP A 29 -6.29 -10.10 -16.62
N ARG A 30 -5.87 -9.12 -15.81
CA ARG A 30 -6.70 -8.03 -15.28
C ARG A 30 -7.96 -8.55 -14.57
N ASP A 31 -7.82 -9.66 -13.85
CA ASP A 31 -8.86 -10.22 -12.99
C ASP A 31 -8.58 -9.87 -11.52
N GLU A 32 -9.14 -8.75 -11.07
CA GLU A 32 -9.09 -8.33 -9.67
C GLU A 32 -9.74 -9.33 -8.70
N ASN A 33 -10.52 -10.30 -9.22
CA ASN A 33 -11.17 -11.32 -8.42
C ASN A 33 -10.40 -12.66 -8.41
N TYR A 34 -9.18 -12.68 -8.94
CA TYR A 34 -8.37 -13.89 -9.03
C TYR A 34 -7.98 -14.41 -7.65
N ILE A 35 -8.50 -15.58 -7.30
CA ILE A 35 -8.14 -16.29 -6.07
C ILE A 35 -6.92 -17.17 -6.34
N MET A 36 -5.76 -16.75 -5.83
CA MET A 36 -4.53 -17.53 -6.00
C MET A 36 -4.65 -18.93 -5.37
N PRO A 37 -4.20 -20.00 -6.07
CA PRO A 37 -4.27 -21.35 -5.54
C PRO A 37 -3.47 -21.51 -4.25
N VAL A 38 -4.00 -22.24 -3.27
CA VAL A 38 -3.25 -22.57 -2.03
C VAL A 38 -1.90 -23.24 -2.34
N ALA A 39 -1.84 -24.04 -3.41
CA ALA A 39 -0.61 -24.71 -3.83
C ALA A 39 0.48 -23.74 -4.33
N SER A 40 0.10 -22.57 -4.88
CA SER A 40 1.07 -21.59 -5.39
C SER A 40 1.77 -20.81 -4.28
N GLN A 41 1.14 -20.74 -3.11
CA GLN A 41 1.63 -19.96 -1.97
C GLN A 41 2.89 -20.61 -1.37
N ALA A 42 4.01 -19.89 -1.44
CA ALA A 42 5.18 -20.15 -0.61
C ALA A 42 5.22 -19.12 0.53
N LEU A 43 5.27 -19.59 1.77
CA LEU A 43 5.29 -18.71 2.94
C LEU A 43 6.73 -18.41 3.37
N GLY A 44 7.02 -17.13 3.50
CA GLY A 44 8.25 -16.59 4.04
C GLY A 44 8.26 -16.59 5.56
N GLN A 45 9.47 -16.62 6.12
CA GLN A 45 9.72 -16.45 7.53
C GLN A 45 10.10 -15.00 7.81
N ILE A 46 9.37 -14.35 8.71
CA ILE A 46 9.80 -13.08 9.34
C ILE A 46 10.94 -13.39 10.31
N THR A 47 12.07 -12.70 10.16
CA THR A 47 13.35 -13.02 10.82
C THR A 47 13.79 -12.00 11.87
N SER A 48 13.05 -10.91 12.04
CA SER A 48 13.24 -9.94 13.13
C SER A 48 11.91 -9.57 13.77
N ASP A 49 11.92 -8.63 14.72
CA ASP A 49 10.71 -8.13 15.33
C ASP A 49 9.80 -7.44 14.30
N PHE A 50 8.59 -7.96 14.12
CA PHE A 50 7.58 -7.41 13.20
C PHE A 50 7.08 -6.03 13.65
N TYR A 51 7.08 -5.76 14.96
CA TYR A 51 6.56 -4.50 15.52
C TYR A 51 7.58 -3.37 15.50
N THR A 52 8.80 -3.63 15.03
CA THR A 52 9.85 -2.62 14.87
C THR A 52 10.18 -2.44 13.39
N SER A 53 9.88 -1.27 12.85
CA SER A 53 10.27 -0.90 11.49
C SER A 53 11.76 -0.52 11.44
N PRO A 54 12.51 -0.99 10.42
CA PRO A 54 12.10 -1.99 9.45
C PRO A 54 12.25 -3.43 10.00
N PHE A 55 11.42 -4.35 9.52
CA PHE A 55 11.59 -5.79 9.81
C PHE A 55 12.18 -6.56 8.62
N THR A 56 12.75 -7.72 8.89
CA THR A 56 13.42 -8.58 7.91
C THR A 56 12.65 -9.85 7.67
N TYR A 57 12.76 -10.39 6.45
CA TYR A 57 12.17 -11.67 6.10
C TYR A 57 13.09 -12.48 5.17
N SER A 58 12.85 -13.79 5.16
CA SER A 58 13.44 -14.73 4.21
C SER A 58 12.35 -15.60 3.57
N LEU A 59 12.44 -15.83 2.26
CA LEU A 59 11.51 -16.65 1.50
C LEU A 59 12.29 -17.72 0.76
N ALA A 60 11.97 -18.99 1.00
CA ALA A 60 12.55 -20.11 0.29
C ALA A 60 11.66 -20.46 -0.90
N LEU A 61 12.22 -20.41 -2.11
CA LEU A 61 11.49 -20.77 -3.32
C LEU A 61 11.39 -22.30 -3.48
N PRO A 62 10.24 -22.84 -3.90
CA PRO A 62 10.15 -24.25 -4.29
C PRO A 62 11.04 -24.49 -5.53
N LEU A 63 11.35 -25.75 -5.83
CA LEU A 63 12.13 -26.07 -7.04
C LEU A 63 11.34 -25.74 -8.32
N GLU A 64 10.05 -26.05 -8.28
CA GLU A 64 9.06 -25.74 -9.30
C GLU A 64 7.84 -25.15 -8.57
N PRO A 65 7.45 -23.91 -8.87
CA PRO A 65 6.28 -23.28 -8.27
C PRO A 65 4.99 -23.88 -8.83
N GLN A 66 3.88 -23.65 -8.13
CA GLN A 66 2.56 -24.17 -8.50
C GLN A 66 1.56 -23.02 -8.73
N GLY A 67 2.06 -21.88 -9.21
CA GLY A 67 1.24 -20.76 -9.71
C GLY A 67 0.61 -21.08 -11.06
N ALA A 68 -0.26 -20.19 -11.50
CA ALA A 68 -0.90 -20.34 -12.79
C ALA A 68 0.03 -19.92 -13.94
N TRP A 69 0.00 -20.69 -15.02
CA TRP A 69 0.77 -20.45 -16.23
C TRP A 69 0.05 -19.43 -17.12
N ARG A 70 0.79 -18.43 -17.60
CA ARG A 70 0.29 -17.43 -18.56
C ARG A 70 1.29 -17.24 -19.66
N ASP A 71 0.74 -17.26 -20.87
CA ASP A 71 1.42 -16.80 -22.06
C ASP A 71 1.38 -15.27 -22.06
N VAL A 72 2.55 -14.63 -21.99
CA VAL A 72 2.66 -13.19 -21.66
C VAL A 72 3.48 -12.40 -22.68
N ASP A 73 3.98 -13.07 -23.71
CA ASP A 73 4.70 -12.42 -24.79
C ASP A 73 3.78 -11.98 -25.94
N ASN A 74 2.48 -12.30 -25.86
CA ASN A 74 1.42 -11.80 -26.73
C ASN A 74 1.73 -11.97 -28.24
N ASP A 75 2.43 -13.04 -28.61
CA ASP A 75 2.70 -13.35 -30.00
C ASP A 75 1.51 -14.11 -30.66
N GLU A 76 1.70 -14.58 -31.90
CA GLU A 76 0.64 -15.30 -32.63
C GLU A 76 0.57 -16.79 -32.28
N ASP A 77 1.55 -17.30 -31.54
CA ASP A 77 1.62 -18.67 -31.09
C ASP A 77 0.89 -18.82 -29.75
N SER A 78 0.70 -20.06 -29.30
CA SER A 78 0.02 -20.31 -28.02
C SER A 78 0.84 -21.31 -27.23
N GLU A 79 1.39 -20.81 -26.15
CA GLU A 79 2.38 -21.48 -25.34
C GLU A 79 1.81 -21.81 -23.96
N THR A 80 2.60 -22.55 -23.18
CA THR A 80 2.34 -22.63 -21.73
C THR A 80 2.70 -21.31 -21.05
N GLY A 81 3.72 -20.60 -21.55
CA GLY A 81 4.18 -19.34 -20.99
C GLY A 81 4.96 -19.51 -19.69
N VAL A 82 4.82 -18.54 -18.79
CA VAL A 82 5.54 -18.47 -17.52
C VAL A 82 4.58 -18.42 -16.32
N GLN A 83 5.12 -18.66 -15.12
CA GLN A 83 4.43 -18.28 -13.89
C GLN A 83 5.02 -16.95 -13.39
N VAL A 84 4.17 -15.98 -13.07
CA VAL A 84 4.56 -14.64 -12.63
C VAL A 84 4.18 -14.44 -11.17
N PHE A 85 5.10 -13.92 -10.37
CA PHE A 85 4.91 -13.69 -8.95
C PHE A 85 5.39 -12.32 -8.50
N ALA A 86 4.73 -11.79 -7.48
CA ALA A 86 5.27 -10.76 -6.62
C ALA A 86 5.58 -11.37 -5.24
N ILE A 87 6.45 -10.73 -4.47
CA ILE A 87 6.59 -11.04 -3.05
C ILE A 87 5.76 -10.01 -2.30
N ALA A 88 4.82 -10.45 -1.47
CA ALA A 88 3.89 -9.54 -0.82
C ALA A 88 3.68 -9.86 0.65
N TYR A 89 3.46 -8.83 1.46
CA TYR A 89 3.01 -8.97 2.83
C TYR A 89 1.49 -9.16 2.88
N TRP A 90 1.04 -10.09 3.72
CA TRP A 90 -0.35 -10.34 4.01
C TRP A 90 -0.56 -10.60 5.50
N THR A 91 -1.81 -10.52 5.94
CA THR A 91 -2.22 -10.98 7.28
C THR A 91 -3.08 -12.22 7.14
N ASN A 92 -2.60 -13.34 7.68
CA ASN A 92 -3.42 -14.53 7.86
C ASN A 92 -4.35 -14.31 9.06
N THR A 93 -5.58 -13.92 8.77
CA THR A 93 -6.59 -13.52 9.75
C THR A 93 -7.40 -14.71 10.23
N PHE A 94 -7.68 -15.66 9.34
CA PHE A 94 -8.58 -16.78 9.63
C PHE A 94 -7.87 -18.03 10.18
N GLY A 95 -6.53 -18.06 10.14
CA GLY A 95 -5.70 -18.97 10.93
C GLY A 95 -5.48 -20.35 10.33
N ASP A 96 -5.87 -20.57 9.08
CA ASP A 96 -5.50 -21.78 8.34
C ASP A 96 -4.00 -21.77 7.97
N PRO A 97 -3.38 -22.91 7.60
CA PRO A 97 -1.95 -22.95 7.33
C PRO A 97 -1.46 -22.09 6.16
N PHE A 98 -2.38 -21.71 5.26
CA PHE A 98 -2.17 -20.86 4.09
C PHE A 98 -3.26 -19.78 4.08
N LEU A 99 -3.10 -18.75 3.26
CA LEU A 99 -4.16 -17.76 3.06
C LEU A 99 -5.33 -18.41 2.33
N GLU A 100 -6.53 -18.21 2.86
CA GLU A 100 -7.78 -18.62 2.19
C GLU A 100 -8.46 -17.43 1.50
N GLU A 101 -9.51 -17.71 0.72
CA GLU A 101 -10.26 -16.71 -0.06
C GLU A 101 -10.66 -15.46 0.76
N ARG A 102 -11.00 -15.62 2.04
CA ARG A 102 -11.36 -14.49 2.91
C ARG A 102 -10.17 -13.63 3.32
N ASP A 103 -8.99 -14.22 3.48
CA ASP A 103 -7.76 -13.46 3.71
C ASP A 103 -7.43 -12.61 2.48
N LEU A 104 -7.76 -13.11 1.28
CA LEU A 104 -7.50 -12.43 0.00
C LEU A 104 -8.48 -11.30 -0.31
N GLY A 105 -9.54 -11.12 0.48
CA GLY A 105 -10.46 -9.98 0.33
C GLY A 105 -11.17 -9.88 -1.02
N GLY A 106 -11.11 -10.92 -1.85
CA GLY A 106 -11.64 -10.92 -3.22
C GLY A 106 -10.60 -11.26 -4.29
N GLY A 107 -9.29 -11.12 -4.06
CA GLY A 107 -8.29 -11.47 -5.07
C GLY A 107 -6.84 -11.19 -4.69
N GLY A 108 -5.90 -11.75 -5.46
CA GLY A 108 -4.46 -11.48 -5.36
C GLY A 108 -4.02 -10.43 -6.37
N TRP A 109 -3.52 -9.29 -5.87
CA TRP A 109 -2.85 -8.20 -6.60
C TRP A 109 -2.49 -7.13 -5.55
N SER A 110 -1.43 -7.37 -4.77
CA SER A 110 -1.07 -6.47 -3.68
C SER A 110 -0.56 -5.12 -4.21
N THR A 111 -1.18 -4.03 -3.77
CA THR A 111 -0.78 -2.65 -4.11
C THR A 111 0.08 -2.00 -3.02
N ALA A 112 0.29 -2.69 -1.89
CA ALA A 112 1.05 -2.17 -0.77
C ALA A 112 1.87 -3.27 -0.10
N TYR A 113 3.05 -2.91 0.39
CA TYR A 113 3.99 -3.82 1.03
C TYR A 113 4.27 -5.04 0.15
N ALA A 114 4.46 -4.78 -1.14
CA ALA A 114 4.76 -5.74 -2.18
C ALA A 114 6.11 -5.42 -2.84
N SER A 115 6.68 -6.38 -3.57
CA SER A 115 7.91 -6.16 -4.32
C SER A 115 7.71 -5.26 -5.53
N THR A 116 6.46 -5.04 -5.94
CA THR A 116 6.02 -4.24 -7.09
C THR A 116 5.55 -2.86 -6.66
N VAL A 117 5.68 -1.89 -7.56
CA VAL A 117 5.05 -0.56 -7.43
C VAL A 117 3.81 -0.55 -8.32
N THR A 118 2.66 -0.20 -7.75
CA THR A 118 1.40 -0.02 -8.49
C THR A 118 1.07 1.45 -8.60
N SER A 119 0.45 1.85 -9.70
CA SER A 119 0.03 3.24 -9.87
C SER A 119 -1.11 3.63 -8.91
N ASP A 120 -0.98 4.79 -8.28
CA ASP A 120 -2.06 5.42 -7.50
C ASP A 120 -3.05 6.20 -8.40
N ASP A 121 -2.80 6.28 -9.72
CA ASP A 121 -3.71 6.90 -10.67
C ASP A 121 -4.95 6.00 -10.87
N PRO A 122 -6.17 6.46 -10.52
CA PRO A 122 -7.39 5.67 -10.70
C PRO A 122 -7.65 5.28 -12.14
N GLU A 123 -7.18 6.06 -13.13
CA GLU A 123 -7.34 5.74 -14.55
C GLU A 123 -6.46 4.58 -15.00
N LYS A 124 -5.41 4.26 -14.23
CA LYS A 124 -4.51 3.14 -14.50
C LYS A 124 -4.90 1.86 -13.77
N GLU A 125 -6.02 1.86 -13.05
CA GLU A 125 -6.61 0.64 -12.45
C GLU A 125 -5.57 -0.25 -11.73
N ARG A 126 -4.68 0.37 -10.93
CA ARG A 126 -3.62 -0.29 -10.13
C ARG A 126 -2.51 -0.99 -10.93
N GLU A 127 -2.35 -0.67 -12.21
CA GLU A 127 -1.29 -1.22 -13.07
C GLU A 127 0.10 -1.12 -12.43
N ILE A 128 0.90 -2.19 -12.60
CA ILE A 128 2.27 -2.24 -12.10
C ILE A 128 3.14 -1.31 -12.94
N SER A 129 3.81 -0.37 -12.28
CA SER A 129 4.65 0.65 -12.92
C SER A 129 6.13 0.56 -12.53
N GLY A 130 6.52 -0.42 -11.73
CA GLY A 130 7.88 -0.55 -11.22
C GLY A 130 8.07 -1.66 -10.19
N GLY A 131 9.24 -1.69 -9.56
CA GLY A 131 9.65 -2.69 -8.59
C GLY A 131 10.12 -4.00 -9.22
N TRP A 132 9.81 -5.12 -8.58
CA TRP A 132 10.33 -6.44 -8.91
C TRP A 132 9.24 -7.48 -9.10
N LEU A 133 9.33 -8.20 -10.22
CA LEU A 133 8.62 -9.47 -10.43
C LEU A 133 9.59 -10.65 -10.32
N LEU A 134 9.08 -11.79 -9.87
CA LEU A 134 9.75 -13.08 -9.94
C LEU A 134 9.04 -13.95 -10.96
N VAL A 135 9.76 -14.40 -11.99
CA VAL A 135 9.22 -15.17 -13.09
C VAL A 135 9.83 -16.57 -13.08
N TYR A 136 9.02 -17.59 -13.36
CA TYR A 136 9.48 -18.96 -13.56
C TYR A 136 9.10 -19.45 -14.96
N ALA A 137 10.11 -19.82 -15.75
CA ALA A 137 9.95 -20.44 -17.07
C ALA A 137 10.24 -21.96 -17.00
N LEU A 138 9.40 -22.78 -17.64
CA LEU A 138 9.57 -24.24 -17.67
C LEU A 138 10.73 -24.68 -18.58
N ASP A 139 11.01 -23.89 -19.61
CA ASP A 139 12.09 -24.09 -20.59
C ASP A 139 12.71 -22.74 -20.97
N ASP A 140 13.59 -22.73 -21.97
CA ASP A 140 14.30 -21.55 -22.47
C ASP A 140 13.69 -20.98 -23.77
N GLN A 141 12.40 -21.24 -24.01
CA GLN A 141 11.67 -20.79 -25.20
C GLN A 141 10.60 -19.73 -24.88
N GLN A 142 10.29 -19.50 -23.60
CA GLN A 142 9.23 -18.58 -23.20
C GLN A 142 9.66 -17.12 -23.33
N GLY A 143 8.85 -16.29 -23.99
CA GLY A 143 9.03 -14.86 -24.05
C GLY A 143 8.59 -14.15 -22.76
N PHE A 144 9.13 -12.95 -22.55
CA PHE A 144 8.72 -12.05 -21.48
C PHE A 144 9.03 -10.60 -21.86
N PRO A 145 8.20 -9.62 -21.45
CA PRO A 145 8.49 -8.20 -21.64
C PRO A 145 9.85 -7.77 -21.11
N SER A 146 10.58 -7.00 -21.90
CA SER A 146 11.92 -6.49 -21.60
C SER A 146 11.95 -5.00 -21.31
N ASP A 147 10.82 -4.32 -21.48
CA ASP A 147 10.57 -2.95 -21.08
C ASP A 147 9.04 -2.80 -21.03
N PHE A 148 8.56 -1.65 -20.55
CA PHE A 148 7.19 -1.25 -20.83
C PHE A 148 7.06 -0.85 -22.31
N GLY A 149 5.92 -1.17 -22.94
CA GLY A 149 5.53 -0.71 -24.25
C GLY A 149 5.39 0.83 -24.38
N GLU A 150 4.96 1.29 -25.55
CA GLU A 150 4.62 2.70 -25.77
C GLU A 150 3.44 3.17 -24.89
N ASP A 151 2.53 2.26 -24.52
CA ASP A 151 1.40 2.56 -23.64
C ASP A 151 1.76 2.63 -22.16
N GLY A 152 2.95 2.15 -21.78
CA GLY A 152 3.44 2.13 -20.40
C GLY A 152 2.75 1.09 -19.52
N LEU A 153 2.09 0.09 -20.10
CA LEU A 153 1.50 -1.06 -19.42
C LEU A 153 2.42 -2.28 -19.57
N LEU A 154 2.20 -3.30 -18.74
CA LEU A 154 2.94 -4.55 -18.82
C LEU A 154 2.03 -5.68 -19.30
N PHE A 155 2.53 -6.62 -20.08
CA PHE A 155 1.77 -7.67 -20.74
C PHE A 155 0.74 -7.13 -21.74
N SER A 156 1.11 -6.08 -22.47
CA SER A 156 0.36 -5.52 -23.61
C SER A 156 0.98 -5.95 -24.94
N ASP A 157 0.27 -5.72 -26.05
CA ASP A 157 0.70 -6.14 -27.40
C ASP A 157 1.97 -5.41 -27.90
N ASP A 158 2.32 -4.27 -27.30
CA ASP A 158 3.42 -3.40 -27.72
C ASP A 158 4.69 -3.56 -26.88
N ASP A 159 4.69 -4.46 -25.90
CA ASP A 159 5.85 -4.75 -25.07
C ASP A 159 7.02 -5.32 -25.90
N PRO A 160 8.25 -4.80 -25.77
CA PRO A 160 9.40 -5.41 -26.41
C PRO A 160 9.78 -6.71 -25.71
N LEU A 161 9.98 -7.80 -26.46
CA LEU A 161 10.13 -9.13 -25.88
C LEU A 161 11.58 -9.62 -25.84
N ILE A 162 11.91 -10.41 -24.82
CA ILE A 162 13.10 -11.28 -24.78
C ILE A 162 12.70 -12.70 -24.40
N THR A 163 13.57 -13.67 -24.67
CA THR A 163 13.40 -15.05 -24.18
C THR A 163 14.07 -15.22 -22.82
N LEU A 164 13.37 -15.86 -21.88
CA LEU A 164 13.90 -16.17 -20.55
C LEU A 164 14.59 -17.55 -20.52
N PRO A 165 15.67 -17.73 -19.74
CA PRO A 165 16.21 -19.06 -19.49
C PRO A 165 15.35 -19.84 -18.49
N THR A 166 15.36 -21.17 -18.60
CA THR A 166 14.62 -22.08 -17.70
C THR A 166 14.85 -21.79 -16.21
N GLY A 167 13.78 -21.79 -15.42
CA GLY A 167 13.77 -21.58 -13.97
C GLY A 167 13.52 -20.13 -13.57
N TYR A 168 13.88 -19.79 -12.32
CA TYR A 168 13.60 -18.48 -11.75
C TYR A 168 14.46 -17.35 -12.33
N THR A 169 13.81 -16.24 -12.64
CA THR A 169 14.42 -14.96 -13.01
C THR A 169 13.70 -13.83 -12.27
N LEU A 170 14.45 -13.00 -11.56
CA LEU A 170 13.94 -11.72 -11.07
C LEU A 170 14.01 -10.69 -12.18
N VAL A 171 12.95 -9.89 -12.32
CA VAL A 171 12.86 -8.82 -13.31
C VAL A 171 12.71 -7.50 -12.56
N ASN A 172 13.68 -6.62 -12.72
CA ASN A 172 13.64 -5.26 -12.22
C ASN A 172 12.93 -4.36 -13.25
N LEU A 173 11.75 -3.88 -12.87
CA LEU A 173 10.91 -3.02 -13.68
C LEU A 173 11.33 -1.53 -13.59
N ASP A 174 12.24 -1.18 -12.70
CA ASP A 174 12.70 0.22 -12.49
C ASP A 174 13.76 0.68 -13.51
N THR A 175 14.13 -0.17 -14.48
CA THR A 175 15.13 0.17 -15.52
C THR A 175 14.54 0.01 -16.92
N SER A 176 14.98 0.83 -17.87
CA SER A 176 14.61 0.71 -19.28
C SER A 176 15.87 0.45 -20.13
N PRO A 177 16.00 -0.74 -20.78
CA PRO A 177 15.15 -1.92 -20.61
C PRO A 177 15.27 -2.53 -19.19
N PHE A 178 14.37 -3.42 -18.82
CA PHE A 178 14.35 -4.15 -17.57
C PHE A 178 15.66 -4.91 -17.32
N THR A 179 16.03 -5.02 -16.05
CA THR A 179 17.23 -5.77 -15.65
C THR A 179 16.83 -7.13 -15.11
N PHE A 180 17.47 -8.18 -15.61
CA PHE A 180 17.19 -9.57 -15.23
C PHE A 180 18.25 -10.10 -14.28
N ASP A 181 17.85 -10.55 -13.09
CA ASP A 181 18.73 -11.09 -12.06
C ASP A 181 18.41 -12.56 -11.75
N ARG A 182 19.44 -13.38 -11.63
CA ARG A 182 19.36 -14.80 -11.26
C ARG A 182 20.26 -15.14 -10.08
N SER A 183 20.57 -14.14 -9.27
CA SER A 183 21.30 -14.28 -8.02
C SER A 183 20.62 -15.30 -7.11
N ARG A 184 21.43 -16.12 -6.44
CA ARG A 184 20.92 -17.21 -5.61
C ARG A 184 20.23 -16.73 -4.32
N HIS A 185 20.67 -15.59 -3.79
CA HIS A 185 20.13 -14.99 -2.57
C HIS A 185 19.96 -13.49 -2.81
N PRO A 186 19.00 -13.10 -3.65
CA PRO A 186 18.73 -11.70 -3.94
C PRO A 186 18.12 -11.03 -2.70
N HIS A 187 18.28 -9.71 -2.63
CA HIS A 187 17.67 -8.89 -1.59
C HIS A 187 16.55 -8.08 -2.22
N ILE A 188 15.31 -8.40 -1.88
CA ILE A 188 14.11 -7.71 -2.36
C ILE A 188 13.41 -7.08 -1.17
N ASP A 189 13.18 -5.79 -1.24
CA ASP A 189 12.42 -5.05 -0.25
C ASP A 189 10.94 -5.02 -0.64
N LEU A 190 10.07 -4.98 0.38
CA LEU A 190 8.65 -4.76 0.16
C LEU A 190 8.34 -3.29 0.40
N LEU A 191 7.66 -2.70 -0.57
CA LEU A 191 7.53 -1.26 -0.72
C LEU A 191 6.22 -0.80 -0.08
N GLU A 192 6.31 0.13 0.86
CA GLU A 192 5.16 0.92 1.30
C GLU A 192 4.88 1.98 0.21
N PRO A 193 3.70 2.01 -0.40
CA PRO A 193 3.38 2.99 -1.43
C PRO A 193 3.21 4.37 -0.79
N ASP A 194 3.52 5.43 -1.53
CA ASP A 194 3.41 6.81 -1.05
C ASP A 194 1.98 7.13 -0.56
N SER A 195 0.95 6.56 -1.21
CA SER A 195 -0.45 6.69 -0.78
C SER A 195 -0.78 6.05 0.57
N ALA A 196 0.04 5.12 1.05
CA ALA A 196 -0.09 4.51 2.37
C ALA A 196 0.89 5.06 3.40
N ALA A 197 2.01 5.64 2.96
CA ALA A 197 3.05 6.15 3.84
C ALA A 197 2.54 7.30 4.73
N LEU A 198 3.05 7.36 5.96
CA LEU A 198 2.74 8.45 6.87
C LEU A 198 3.56 9.69 6.47
N VAL A 199 2.88 10.82 6.27
CA VAL A 199 3.57 12.11 6.21
C VAL A 199 3.98 12.52 7.63
N ASP A 200 5.29 12.57 7.88
CA ASP A 200 5.86 12.83 9.20
C ASP A 200 6.26 14.31 9.35
N TYR A 201 5.56 15.02 10.23
CA TYR A 201 5.85 16.40 10.62
C TYR A 201 6.46 16.51 12.03
N SER A 202 6.92 15.41 12.63
CA SER A 202 7.41 15.40 14.02
C SER A 202 8.66 16.26 14.27
N ASP A 203 9.42 16.57 13.21
CA ASP A 203 10.58 17.48 13.27
C ASP A 203 10.19 18.98 13.21
N LEU A 204 8.91 19.29 13.05
CA LEU A 204 8.37 20.65 13.02
C LEU A 204 7.74 21.04 14.37
N ASP A 205 7.85 22.32 14.69
CA ASP A 205 7.10 22.96 15.78
C ASP A 205 5.58 22.94 15.45
N TYR A 206 4.71 23.05 16.46
CA TYR A 206 3.27 22.81 16.28
C TYR A 206 2.61 23.72 15.23
N SER A 207 3.03 24.98 15.15
CA SER A 207 2.51 25.92 14.14
C SER A 207 2.98 25.58 12.73
N ASP A 208 4.22 25.13 12.58
CA ASP A 208 4.81 24.80 11.28
C ASP A 208 4.23 23.49 10.76
N ALA A 209 4.05 22.49 11.64
CA ALA A 209 3.34 21.25 11.32
C ALA A 209 1.90 21.52 10.87
N PHE A 210 1.17 22.42 11.54
CA PHE A 210 -0.18 22.78 11.12
C PHE A 210 -0.22 23.46 9.74
N ASN A 211 0.70 24.40 9.47
CA ASN A 211 0.76 25.05 8.16
C ASN A 211 1.07 24.04 7.06
N ALA A 212 2.02 23.13 7.28
CA ALA A 212 2.36 22.05 6.36
C ALA A 212 1.15 21.13 6.10
N LEU A 213 0.42 20.74 7.14
CA LEU A 213 -0.83 19.97 7.00
C LEU A 213 -1.86 20.69 6.14
N VAL A 214 -2.07 21.99 6.35
CA VAL A 214 -3.02 22.76 5.53
C VAL A 214 -2.54 22.91 4.09
N ASP A 215 -1.23 23.12 3.87
CA ASP A 215 -0.65 23.15 2.52
C ASP A 215 -0.89 21.82 1.80
N GLN A 216 -0.65 20.70 2.47
CA GLN A 216 -0.91 19.37 1.92
C GLN A 216 -2.39 19.18 1.60
N LEU A 217 -3.29 19.45 2.54
CA LEU A 217 -4.74 19.34 2.31
C LEU A 217 -5.20 20.24 1.16
N SER A 218 -4.66 21.46 1.05
CA SER A 218 -4.99 22.35 -0.05
C SER A 218 -4.56 21.84 -1.42
N ASN A 219 -3.49 21.04 -1.48
CA ASN A 219 -2.98 20.48 -2.74
C ASN A 219 -3.61 19.13 -3.09
N GLU A 220 -3.90 18.30 -2.09
CA GLU A 220 -4.19 16.87 -2.29
C GLU A 220 -5.64 16.48 -1.97
N TYR A 221 -6.37 17.29 -1.18
CA TYR A 221 -7.73 16.92 -0.79
C TYR A 221 -8.71 17.03 -1.98
N ALA A 222 -9.09 15.86 -2.50
CA ALA A 222 -9.87 15.69 -3.73
C ALA A 222 -11.24 16.39 -3.74
N PHE A 223 -11.81 16.71 -2.58
CA PHE A 223 -13.16 17.28 -2.48
C PHE A 223 -13.18 18.79 -2.14
N THR A 224 -12.04 19.49 -2.23
CA THR A 224 -11.91 20.91 -1.90
C THR A 224 -12.96 21.77 -2.62
N GLU A 225 -13.01 21.69 -3.95
CA GLU A 225 -13.97 22.47 -4.76
C GLU A 225 -15.41 22.02 -4.52
N TYR A 226 -15.66 20.71 -4.50
CA TYR A 226 -17.00 20.15 -4.30
C TYR A 226 -17.62 20.57 -2.96
N LYS A 227 -16.80 20.67 -1.92
CA LYS A 227 -17.22 21.05 -0.57
C LYS A 227 -17.06 22.54 -0.28
N ASN A 228 -16.59 23.33 -1.24
CA ASN A 228 -16.31 24.77 -1.11
C ASN A 228 -15.43 25.07 0.11
N ILE A 229 -14.35 24.31 0.31
CA ILE A 229 -13.44 24.49 1.44
C ILE A 229 -12.50 25.66 1.15
N ASP A 230 -12.44 26.62 2.06
CA ASP A 230 -11.46 27.70 2.04
C ASP A 230 -10.34 27.38 3.04
N TRP A 231 -9.28 26.74 2.54
CA TRP A 231 -8.14 26.30 3.35
C TRP A 231 -7.41 27.46 4.03
N GLU A 232 -7.32 28.63 3.38
CA GLU A 232 -6.68 29.81 3.96
C GLU A 232 -7.54 30.45 5.06
N ALA A 233 -8.87 30.45 4.91
CA ALA A 233 -9.75 30.87 5.99
C ALA A 233 -9.63 29.94 7.21
N LEU A 234 -9.61 28.62 7.01
CA LEU A 234 -9.39 27.67 8.09
C LEU A 234 -8.00 27.83 8.73
N ARG A 235 -6.95 28.05 7.93
CA ARG A 235 -5.61 28.37 8.42
C ARG A 235 -5.62 29.61 9.32
N ALA A 236 -6.29 30.68 8.88
CA ALA A 236 -6.37 31.93 9.63
C ALA A 236 -7.19 31.79 10.92
N GLU A 237 -8.23 30.96 10.91
CA GLU A 237 -9.08 30.69 12.07
C GLU A 237 -8.35 29.88 13.14
N PHE A 238 -7.72 28.76 12.76
CA PHE A 238 -7.14 27.82 13.71
C PHE A 238 -5.66 28.08 14.02
N GLY A 239 -4.89 28.67 13.09
CA GLY A 239 -3.46 28.92 13.23
C GLY A 239 -3.02 29.59 14.55
N PRO A 240 -3.74 30.62 15.07
CA PRO A 240 -3.40 31.23 16.35
C PRO A 240 -3.40 30.27 17.55
N LEU A 241 -4.20 29.20 17.51
CA LEU A 241 -4.22 28.17 18.57
C LEU A 241 -2.93 27.35 18.55
N PHE A 242 -2.43 26.98 17.37
CA PHE A 242 -1.17 26.25 17.21
C PHE A 242 0.02 27.10 17.63
N VAL A 243 0.05 28.40 17.28
CA VAL A 243 1.09 29.33 17.77
C VAL A 243 1.08 29.43 19.29
N THR A 244 -0.11 29.44 19.90
CA THR A 244 -0.24 29.49 21.37
C THR A 244 0.22 28.18 22.01
N ALA A 245 -0.19 27.03 21.45
CA ALA A 245 0.24 25.71 21.90
C ALA A 245 1.76 25.59 21.85
N ASP A 246 2.37 26.06 20.77
CA ASP A 246 3.81 26.05 20.58
C ASP A 246 4.54 26.93 21.62
N ALA A 247 4.12 28.19 21.76
CA ALA A 247 4.72 29.14 22.70
C ALA A 247 4.58 28.72 24.18
N THR A 248 3.61 27.88 24.50
CA THR A 248 3.35 27.39 25.87
C THR A 248 3.73 25.93 26.09
N ASN A 249 4.16 25.23 25.03
CA ASN A 249 4.39 23.79 25.02
C ASN A 249 3.19 22.99 25.57
N ASP A 250 1.99 23.37 25.11
CA ASP A 250 0.69 22.83 25.54
C ASP A 250 0.17 21.80 24.52
N GLU A 251 0.50 20.52 24.77
CA GLU A 251 0.08 19.38 23.96
C GLU A 251 -1.45 19.21 23.91
N ASP A 252 -2.14 19.47 25.03
CA ASP A 252 -3.60 19.37 25.09
C ASP A 252 -4.25 20.42 24.17
N LEU A 253 -3.71 21.64 24.14
CA LEU A 253 -4.18 22.68 23.23
C LEU A 253 -3.93 22.31 21.77
N TYR A 254 -2.76 21.75 21.45
CA TYR A 254 -2.44 21.25 20.10
C TYR A 254 -3.48 20.20 19.65
N LEU A 255 -3.71 19.18 20.47
CA LEU A 255 -4.63 18.09 20.14
C LEU A 255 -6.08 18.57 20.01
N ARG A 256 -6.53 19.49 20.88
CA ARG A 256 -7.87 20.10 20.78
C ARG A 256 -8.02 20.92 19.50
N ALA A 257 -7.03 21.75 19.19
CA ALA A 257 -7.05 22.58 17.98
C ALA A 257 -7.09 21.71 16.71
N LEU A 258 -6.30 20.63 16.67
CA LEU A 258 -6.30 19.68 15.56
C LEU A 258 -7.65 18.97 15.41
N ARG A 259 -8.25 18.50 16.50
CA ARG A 259 -9.60 17.91 16.50
C ARG A 259 -10.64 18.88 15.94
N ASP A 260 -10.66 20.10 16.45
CA ASP A 260 -11.66 21.10 16.08
C ASP A 260 -11.47 21.57 14.62
N PHE A 261 -10.21 21.68 14.16
CA PHE A 261 -9.89 21.90 12.74
C PHE A 261 -10.41 20.74 11.88
N SER A 262 -10.12 19.49 12.23
CA SER A 262 -10.62 18.33 11.48
C SER A 262 -12.16 18.28 11.42
N TRP A 263 -12.85 18.64 12.50
CA TRP A 263 -14.32 18.69 12.54
C TRP A 263 -14.92 19.85 11.74
N SER A 264 -14.13 20.90 11.44
CA SER A 264 -14.58 22.00 10.58
C SER A 264 -14.64 21.59 9.10
N ILE A 265 -13.91 20.54 8.72
CA ILE A 265 -13.93 19.99 7.37
C ILE A 265 -15.21 19.16 7.21
N PRO A 266 -16.10 19.47 6.24
CA PRO A 266 -17.38 18.79 6.10
C PRO A 266 -17.23 17.40 5.43
N ASP A 267 -16.51 16.49 6.08
CA ASP A 267 -16.27 15.12 5.65
C ASP A 267 -16.34 14.12 6.81
N GLY A 268 -17.20 13.11 6.70
CA GLY A 268 -17.29 12.04 7.67
C GLY A 268 -16.07 11.10 7.69
N HIS A 269 -15.21 11.15 6.67
CA HIS A 269 -13.96 10.38 6.61
C HIS A 269 -12.76 11.15 7.16
N VAL A 270 -12.91 12.45 7.45
CA VAL A 270 -11.87 13.24 8.11
C VAL A 270 -12.13 13.24 9.60
N ALA A 271 -11.16 12.77 10.37
CA ALA A 271 -11.22 12.73 11.81
C ALA A 271 -9.91 13.26 12.40
N GLY A 272 -10.02 13.95 13.53
CA GLY A 272 -8.87 14.36 14.34
C GLY A 272 -8.64 13.42 15.52
N PRO A 273 -7.71 13.75 16.41
CA PRO A 273 -7.43 12.96 17.61
C PRO A 273 -8.68 12.84 18.51
N PHE A 274 -8.88 11.64 19.07
CA PHE A 274 -9.97 11.38 19.99
C PHE A 274 -9.54 11.60 21.45
N LEU A 275 -10.05 12.69 22.05
CA LEU A 275 -9.71 13.10 23.41
C LEU A 275 -10.67 12.46 24.41
N GLN A 276 -10.40 11.21 24.77
CA GLN A 276 -11.27 10.37 25.60
C GLN A 276 -11.66 11.03 26.94
N ASP A 277 -10.72 11.68 27.62
CA ASP A 277 -10.98 12.29 28.94
C ASP A 277 -11.90 13.50 28.83
N GLU A 278 -11.73 14.33 27.80
CA GLU A 278 -12.65 15.44 27.51
C GLU A 278 -14.03 14.95 27.10
N PHE A 279 -14.08 13.98 26.19
CA PHE A 279 -15.34 13.39 25.76
C PHE A 279 -16.08 12.84 26.99
N SER A 280 -15.38 12.11 27.85
CA SER A 280 -15.94 11.58 29.09
C SER A 280 -16.38 12.70 30.02
N TYR A 281 -15.58 13.73 30.25
CA TYR A 281 -15.96 14.86 31.11
C TYR A 281 -17.19 15.61 30.59
N ASN A 282 -17.29 15.81 29.27
CA ASN A 282 -18.41 16.53 28.64
C ASN A 282 -19.68 15.67 28.52
N ALA A 283 -19.54 14.34 28.40
CA ALA A 283 -20.66 13.42 28.23
C ALA A 283 -21.14 12.77 29.54
N VAL A 284 -20.23 12.58 30.51
CA VAL A 284 -20.51 11.95 31.81
C VAL A 284 -20.82 13.03 32.84
N GLY A 285 -22.09 13.13 33.25
CA GLY A 285 -22.52 14.08 34.28
C GLY A 285 -23.85 14.78 33.99
N GLY A 286 -24.41 14.60 32.78
CA GLY A 286 -25.75 15.07 32.45
C GLY A 286 -26.86 14.14 32.95
N ILE A 287 -28.06 14.67 33.17
CA ILE A 287 -29.27 13.87 33.48
C ILE A 287 -29.93 13.25 32.24
N GLY A 288 -29.24 13.22 31.09
CA GLY A 288 -29.73 12.60 29.86
C GLY A 288 -30.91 13.33 29.20
N MET A 289 -30.96 14.67 29.26
CA MET A 289 -31.99 15.47 28.60
C MET A 289 -31.40 16.40 27.54
N ALA A 290 -31.92 16.34 26.31
CA ALA A 290 -31.68 17.32 25.27
C ALA A 290 -32.87 18.29 25.20
N VAL A 291 -32.62 19.58 25.43
CA VAL A 291 -33.63 20.64 25.28
C VAL A 291 -33.35 21.35 23.96
N ARG A 292 -34.37 21.47 23.11
CA ARG A 292 -34.31 22.23 21.86
C ARG A 292 -35.43 23.27 21.87
N GLU A 293 -35.07 24.51 21.56
CA GLU A 293 -36.05 25.56 21.28
C GLU A 293 -36.73 25.24 19.94
N LEU A 294 -38.06 25.20 19.96
CA LEU A 294 -38.89 24.99 18.78
C LEU A 294 -39.49 26.33 18.41
N ASP A 295 -38.95 26.93 17.34
CA ASP A 295 -39.61 28.00 16.58
C ASP A 295 -40.47 27.39 15.48
#